data_AF-A0A022LSJ1-F1
#
_entry.id   AF-A0A022LSJ1-F1
#
_cell.length_a   1.000
_cell.length_b   1.000
_cell.length_c   1.000
_cell.angle_alpha   90.00
_cell.angle_beta   90.00
_cell.angle_gamma   90.00
#
_symmetry.space_group_name_H-M   'P 1'
#
loop_
_entity.id
_entity.type
_entity.pdbx_description
1 polymer ?
#
loop_
_entity_poly.entity_id
_entity_poly.type
_entity_poly.pdbx_seq_one_letter_code
_entity_poly.pdbx_strand_id
1 'polypeptide(L)' 'MSTRIGPTTDQALAGALVGHRMAGMEPTETDRAIARRQLSGELTVDDAVREAIAAAVHAR' A
#
# COMPACT_ATOMS: atom_id res chain seq x y z
N MET A 1 -21.24 20.14 -2.90
CA MET A 1 -21.28 18.72 -3.33
C MET A 1 -20.09 18.50 -4.26
N SER A 2 -19.03 17.84 -3.79
CA SER A 2 -17.82 17.61 -4.59
C SER A 2 -18.07 16.43 -5.53
N THR A 3 -18.04 16.65 -6.84
CA THR A 3 -18.23 15.63 -7.88
C THR A 3 -16.94 14.89 -8.24
N ARG A 4 -15.89 15.03 -7.42
CA ARG A 4 -14.58 14.45 -7.73
C ARG A 4 -14.61 12.94 -7.47
N ILE A 5 -14.65 12.16 -8.55
CA ILE A 5 -14.47 10.71 -8.50
C ILE A 5 -13.02 10.46 -8.07
N GLY A 6 -12.83 9.79 -6.93
CA GLY A 6 -11.52 9.37 -6.46
C GLY A 6 -10.96 8.23 -7.32
N PRO A 7 -9.64 7.94 -7.25
CA PRO A 7 -9.06 6.81 -7.94
C PRO A 7 -9.67 5.49 -7.45
N THR A 8 -9.76 4.50 -8.34
CA THR A 8 -10.07 3.12 -7.93
C THR A 8 -8.98 2.58 -7.01
N THR A 9 -9.27 1.53 -6.24
CA THR A 9 -8.25 0.84 -5.43
C THR A 9 -7.05 0.39 -6.27
N ASP A 10 -7.29 -0.10 -7.48
CA ASP A 10 -6.21 -0.53 -8.38
C ASP A 10 -5.38 0.66 -8.89
N GLN A 11 -6.00 1.81 -9.16
CA GLN A 11 -5.29 3.04 -9.54
C GLN A 11 -4.46 3.59 -8.37
N ALA A 12 -5.02 3.58 -7.16
CA ALA A 12 -4.31 4.00 -5.96
C ALA A 12 -3.11 3.08 -5.67
N LEU A 13 -3.31 1.76 -5.79
CA LEU A 13 -2.25 0.77 -5.62
C LEU A 13 -1.15 0.95 -6.68
N ALA A 14 -1.52 1.10 -7.95
CA ALA A 14 -0.55 1.35 -9.02
C ALA A 14 0.28 2.61 -8.76
N GLY A 15 -0.36 3.70 -8.33
CA GLY A 15 0.32 4.94 -7.96
C GLY A 15 1.32 4.74 -6.81
N ALA A 16 0.92 4.04 -5.75
CA ALA A 16 1.80 3.73 -4.62
C ALA A 16 3.02 2.88 -5.02
N LEU A 17 2.82 1.87 -5.86
CA LEU A 17 3.90 0.99 -6.33
C LEU A 17 4.87 1.74 -7.26
N VAL A 18 4.36 2.57 -8.17
CA VAL A 18 5.20 3.42 -9.02
C VAL A 18 6.00 4.39 -8.17
N GLY A 19 5.39 5.03 -7.16
CA GLY A 19 6.09 5.93 -6.24
C GLY A 19 7.27 5.26 -5.53
N HIS A 20 7.09 4.03 -5.05
CA HIS A 20 8.19 3.26 -4.45
C HIS A 20 9.30 2.95 -5.44
N ARG A 21 8.97 2.46 -6.65
CA ARG A 21 9.99 2.15 -7.67
C ARG A 21 10.75 3.39 -8.12
N MET A 22 10.07 4.52 -8.27
CA MET A 22 10.69 5.81 -8.58
C MET A 22 11.64 6.28 -7.47
N ALA A 23 11.39 5.87 -6.22
CA ALA A 23 12.27 6.08 -5.09
C ALA A 23 13.39 5.02 -4.98
N GLY A 24 13.54 4.12 -5.96
CA GLY A 24 14.54 3.05 -5.94
C GLY A 24 14.21 1.89 -4.98
N MET A 25 12.97 1.82 -4.50
CA MET A 25 12.49 0.75 -3.63
C MET A 25 11.61 -0.20 -4.44
N GLU A 26 11.98 -1.47 -4.54
CA GLU A 26 11.09 -2.47 -5.15
C GLU A 26 10.17 -3.05 -4.06
N PRO A 27 8.84 -2.83 -4.13
CA PRO A 27 7.91 -3.39 -3.16
C PRO A 27 7.83 -4.91 -3.29
N THR A 28 7.86 -5.60 -2.15
CA THR A 28 7.66 -7.04 -2.09
C THR A 28 6.19 -7.41 -2.36
N GLU A 29 5.92 -8.70 -2.60
CA GLU A 29 4.53 -9.18 -2.70
C GLU A 29 3.76 -8.98 -1.38
N THR A 30 4.44 -9.06 -0.24
CA THR A 30 3.85 -8.76 1.07
C THR A 30 3.43 -7.30 1.18
N ASP A 31 4.27 -6.36 0.75
CA ASP A 31 3.94 -4.92 0.74
C ASP A 31 2.72 -4.65 -0.15
N ARG A 32 2.64 -5.32 -1.31
CA ARG A 32 1.49 -5.21 -2.22
C ARG A 32 0.20 -5.71 -1.58
N ALA A 33 0.26 -6.84 -0.87
CA ALA A 33 -0.89 -7.40 -0.18
C ALA A 33 -1.40 -6.49 0.95
N ILE A 34 -0.48 -5.95 1.77
CA ILE A 34 -0.81 -5.02 2.86
C ILE A 34 -1.44 -3.75 2.28
N ALA A 35 -0.83 -3.15 1.25
CA ALA A 35 -1.34 -1.95 0.61
C ALA A 35 -2.74 -2.16 0.01
N ARG A 36 -3.00 -3.32 -0.60
CA ARG A 36 -4.34 -3.63 -1.15
C ARG A 36 -5.40 -3.71 -0.05
N ARG A 37 -5.10 -4.38 1.07
CA ARG A 37 -6.02 -4.49 2.22
C ARG A 37 -6.28 -3.15 2.90
N GLN A 38 -5.26 -2.30 2.99
CA GLN A 38 -5.42 -0.94 3.48
C GLN A 38 -6.34 -0.11 2.55
N LEU A 39 -6.11 -0.18 1.24
CA LEU A 39 -6.89 0.56 0.24
C LEU A 39 -8.32 0.03 0.07
N SER A 40 -8.59 -1.22 0.43
CA SER A 40 -9.95 -1.78 0.49
C SER A 40 -10.67 -1.49 1.82
N GLY A 41 -9.98 -0.93 2.80
CA GLY A 41 -10.52 -0.64 4.14
C GLY A 41 -10.57 -1.86 5.07
N GLU A 42 -9.94 -2.96 4.70
CA GLU A 42 -9.79 -4.16 5.56
C GLU A 42 -8.75 -3.96 6.67
N LEU A 43 -7.85 -2.98 6.49
CA LEU A 43 -6.86 -2.58 7.47
C LEU A 43 -6.98 -1.10 7.79
N THR A 44 -6.81 -0.77 9.07
CA THR A 44 -6.52 0.60 9.46
C THR A 44 -5.10 0.97 9.02
N VAL A 45 -4.80 2.28 8.97
CA VAL A 45 -3.44 2.75 8.64
C VAL A 45 -2.43 2.23 9.66
N ASP A 46 -2.78 2.24 10.95
CA ASP A 46 -1.90 1.78 12.02
C ASP A 46 -1.62 0.28 11.93
N ASP A 47 -2.62 -0.53 11.57
CA ASP A 47 -2.44 -1.97 11.37
C ASP A 47 -1.59 -2.26 10.14
N ALA A 48 -1.80 -1.53 9.04
CA ALA A 48 -0.99 -1.67 7.83
C ALA A 48 0.50 -1.34 8.09
N VAL A 49 0.78 -0.27 8.85
CA VAL A 49 2.14 0.10 9.26
C VAL A 49 2.76 -0.97 10.16
N ARG A 50 2.00 -1.48 11.14
CA ARG A 50 2.45 -2.56 12.02
C ARG A 50 2.84 -3.81 11.22
N GLU A 51 1.97 -4.24 10.30
CA GLU A 51 2.23 -5.42 9.46
C GLU A 51 3.45 -5.21 8.55
N ALA A 52 3.59 -4.03 7.94
CA ALA A 52 4.72 -3.72 7.07
C ALA A 52 6.07 -3.72 7.83
N ILE A 53 6.09 -3.17 9.04
CA ILE A 53 7.28 -3.22 9.91
C ILE A 53 7.60 -4.67 10.29
N ALA A 54 6.61 -5.46 10.69
CA ALA A 54 6.82 -6.87 11.04
C ALA A 54 7.38 -7.66 9.85
N ALA A 55 6.85 -7.45 8.64
CA ALA A 55 7.34 -8.05 7.42
C ALA A 55 8.81 -7.68 7.14
N ALA A 56 9.17 -6.41 7.29
CA ALA A 56 10.54 -5.94 7.08
C ALA A 56 11.54 -6.51 8.10
N VAL A 57 11.11 -6.71 9.35
CA VAL A 57 11.94 -7.30 10.40
C VAL A 57 12.21 -8.79 10.13
N HIS A 58 11.23 -9.53 9.62
CA HIS A 58 11.36 -10.96 9.35
C HIS A 58 12.02 -11.31 8.01
N ALA A 59 12.17 -10.33 7.11
CA ALA A 59 12.86 -10.51 5.83
C ALA A 59 14.40 -10.43 5.93
N ARG A 60 14.94 -10.13 7.13
CA ARG A 60 16.38 -10.02 7.44
C ARG A 60 16.90 -11.24 8.19
#